data_AF-A0A0G1PQR2-F1
#
_entry.id   AF-A0A0G1PQR2-F1
#
_cell.length_a   1.000
_cell.length_b   1.000
_cell.length_c   1.000
_cell.angle_alpha   90.00
_cell.angle_beta   90.00
_cell.angle_gamma   90.00
#
_symmetry.space_group_name_H-M   'P 1'
#
loop_
_entity.id
_entity.type
_entity.pdbx_description
1 polymer ?
#
loop_
_entity_poly.entity_id
_entity_poly.type
_entity_poly.pdbx_seq_one_letter_code
_entity_poly.pdbx_strand_id
1 'polypeptide(L)'
;MKSKKRWVLLPEKSPKIIPSELEKKIVQDFFQPFVESLKKQYVLKKPDKKSNYLVDVYSKWYQNYFYLCEKFKSECPSRIVDEYEEKFVRLTYTGKNLFDFSFLRHTGQWHVVATKLTMNECKKEISSNQVFHPIS
;
A
#
# COMPACT_ATOMS: atom_id res chain seq x y z
N MET A 1 -12.24 25.61 -32.26
CA MET A 1 -11.27 26.47 -31.54
C MET A 1 -10.14 25.61 -31.00
N LYS A 2 -8.87 25.85 -31.38
CA LYS A 2 -7.73 25.09 -30.85
C LYS A 2 -7.32 25.65 -29.49
N SER A 3 -7.33 24.82 -28.45
CA SER A 3 -6.85 25.20 -27.11
C SER A 3 -5.36 25.57 -27.17
N LYS A 4 -5.01 26.78 -26.70
CA LYS A 4 -3.61 27.21 -26.58
C LYS A 4 -2.98 26.47 -25.39
N LYS A 5 -2.01 25.60 -25.66
CA LYS A 5 -1.19 24.97 -24.61
C LYS A 5 -0.43 26.06 -23.86
N ARG A 6 -0.66 26.17 -22.55
CA ARG A 6 0.11 27.05 -21.65
C ARG A 6 1.01 26.17 -20.79
N TRP A 7 2.27 26.55 -20.66
CA TRP A 7 3.15 25.98 -19.65
C TRP A 7 2.71 26.50 -18.30
N VAL A 8 2.28 25.60 -17.43
CA VAL A 8 1.98 25.90 -16.02
C VAL A 8 3.23 25.56 -15.23
N LEU A 9 3.81 26.54 -14.55
CA LEU A 9 4.87 26.29 -13.59
C LEU A 9 4.25 25.47 -12.45
N LEU A 10 4.57 24.18 -12.39
CA LEU A 10 4.20 23.37 -11.25
C LEU A 10 5.05 23.81 -10.05
N PRO A 11 4.48 23.95 -8.85
CA PRO A 11 5.27 24.22 -7.66
C PRO A 11 6.37 23.14 -7.54
N GLU A 12 7.57 23.57 -7.13
CA GLU A 12 8.69 22.64 -6.93
C GLU A 12 8.25 21.53 -5.98
N LYS A 13 8.41 20.27 -6.40
CA LYS A 13 8.18 19.14 -5.52
C LYS A 13 9.20 19.25 -4.39
N SER A 14 8.71 19.31 -3.15
CA SER A 14 9.55 19.23 -1.97
C SER A 14 10.50 18.03 -2.06
N PRO A 15 11.77 18.17 -1.66
CA PRO A 15 12.75 17.09 -1.76
C PRO A 15 12.22 15.85 -1.03
N LYS A 16 12.41 14.68 -1.64
CA LYS A 16 12.00 13.40 -1.03
C LYS A 16 12.85 13.16 0.21
N ILE A 17 12.22 13.09 1.38
CA ILE A 17 12.89 12.74 2.63
C ILE A 17 12.98 11.22 2.68
N ILE A 18 14.20 10.69 2.63
CA ILE A 18 14.45 9.25 2.74
C ILE A 18 14.66 8.94 4.23
N PRO A 19 13.84 8.05 4.82
CA PRO A 19 14.05 7.64 6.20
C PRO A 19 15.36 6.87 6.34
N SER A 20 16.02 7.07 7.47
CA SER A 20 17.14 6.23 7.93
C SER A 20 16.69 4.79 8.13
N GLU A 21 17.65 3.85 8.14
CA GLU A 21 17.35 2.44 8.38
C GLU A 21 16.73 2.20 9.76
N LEU A 22 17.08 3.03 10.76
CA LEU A 22 16.46 2.97 12.08
C LEU A 22 14.98 3.35 12.02
N GLU A 23 14.63 4.44 11.33
CA GLU A 23 13.24 4.86 11.16
C GLU A 23 12.43 3.81 10.37
N LYS A 24 13.02 3.26 9.30
CA LYS A 24 12.38 2.17 8.55
C LYS A 24 12.08 0.97 9.42
N LYS A 25 13.02 0.58 10.29
CA LYS A 25 12.87 -0.52 11.23
C LYS A 25 11.79 -0.25 12.27
N ILE A 26 11.76 0.94 12.87
CA ILE A 26 10.72 1.33 13.84
C ILE A 26 9.32 1.20 13.22
N VAL A 27 9.14 1.70 12.00
CA VAL A 27 7.86 1.61 11.28
C VAL A 27 7.53 0.15 10.92
N GLN A 28 8.51 -0.61 10.43
CA GLN A 28 8.33 -2.02 10.11
C GLN A 28 7.84 -2.80 11.35
N ASP A 29 8.55 -2.65 12.48
CA ASP A 29 8.24 -3.33 13.74
C ASP A 29 6.87 -2.90 14.28
N PHE A 30 6.49 -1.62 14.12
CA PHE A 30 5.18 -1.12 14.54
C PHE A 30 4.02 -1.73 13.73
N PHE A 31 4.18 -1.85 12.41
CA PHE A 31 3.14 -2.40 11.53
C PHE A 31 3.14 -3.92 11.45
N GLN A 32 4.22 -4.60 11.84
CA GLN A 32 4.35 -6.05 11.75
C GLN A 32 3.18 -6.83 12.40
N PRO A 33 2.75 -6.55 13.65
CA PRO A 33 1.61 -7.26 14.25
C PRO A 33 0.29 -6.97 13.55
N PHE A 34 0.14 -5.77 12.96
CA PHE A 34 -1.05 -5.40 12.22
C PHE A 34 -1.13 -6.17 10.90
N VAL A 35 -0.02 -6.26 10.17
CA VAL A 35 0.09 -7.05 8.94
C VAL A 35 -0.20 -8.53 9.21
N GLU A 36 0.35 -9.09 10.28
CA GLU A 36 0.06 -10.46 10.70
C GLU A 36 -1.43 -10.68 11.03
N SER A 37 -2.07 -9.69 11.65
CA SER A 37 -3.51 -9.75 11.92
C SER A 37 -4.35 -9.77 10.63
N LEU A 38 -3.98 -8.95 9.64
CA LEU A 38 -4.62 -8.94 8.32
C LEU A 38 -4.40 -10.27 7.60
N LYS A 39 -3.16 -10.78 7.59
CA LYS A 39 -2.83 -12.08 7.01
C LYS A 39 -3.71 -13.19 7.60
N LYS A 40 -3.85 -13.24 8.92
CA LYS A 40 -4.67 -14.24 9.61
C LYS A 40 -6.17 -14.12 9.28
N GLN A 41 -6.65 -12.91 9.04
CA GLN A 41 -8.06 -12.63 8.74
C GLN A 41 -8.41 -12.94 7.27
N TYR A 42 -7.55 -12.58 6.33
CA TYR A 42 -7.86 -12.58 4.89
C TYR A 42 -7.26 -13.77 4.12
N VAL A 43 -6.16 -14.37 4.58
CA VAL A 43 -5.59 -15.54 3.90
C VAL A 43 -6.42 -16.78 4.22
N LEU A 44 -7.13 -17.29 3.21
CA LEU A 44 -7.95 -18.49 3.33
C LEU A 44 -7.08 -19.73 3.53
N LYS A 45 -7.40 -20.54 4.56
CA LYS A 45 -6.70 -21.82 4.80
C LYS A 45 -6.90 -22.84 3.68
N LYS A 46 -8.05 -22.79 3.00
CA LYS A 46 -8.43 -23.66 1.89
C LYS A 46 -9.12 -22.82 0.80
N PRO A 47 -8.34 -22.14 -0.04
CA PRO A 47 -8.90 -21.29 -1.09
C PRO A 47 -9.48 -22.13 -2.23
N ASP A 48 -10.47 -21.58 -2.93
CA ASP A 48 -10.90 -22.13 -4.22
C ASP A 48 -9.82 -21.87 -5.27
N LYS A 49 -9.36 -22.94 -5.92
CA LYS A 49 -8.29 -22.90 -6.92
C LYS A 49 -8.79 -22.55 -8.32
N LYS A 50 -10.10 -22.36 -8.48
CA LYS A 50 -10.70 -21.93 -9.75
C LYS A 50 -10.41 -20.47 -10.09
N SER A 51 -10.15 -19.64 -9.09
CA SER A 51 -9.81 -18.22 -9.22
C SER A 51 -8.47 -17.89 -8.56
N ASN A 52 -8.03 -16.64 -8.70
CA ASN A 52 -6.89 -16.13 -7.94
C ASN A 52 -7.27 -16.09 -6.46
N TYR A 53 -6.32 -16.43 -5.58
CA TYR A 53 -6.53 -16.39 -4.15
C TYR A 53 -5.34 -15.76 -3.43
N LEU A 54 -5.63 -15.06 -2.35
CA LEU A 54 -4.64 -14.40 -1.51
C LEU A 54 -3.82 -15.44 -0.73
N VAL A 55 -2.50 -15.42 -0.91
CA VAL A 55 -1.55 -16.32 -0.23
C VAL A 55 -0.77 -15.63 0.87
N ASP A 56 -0.55 -14.31 0.74
CA ASP A 56 0.21 -13.57 1.73
C ASP A 56 -0.21 -12.10 1.81
N VAL A 57 -0.05 -11.52 2.99
CA VAL A 57 -0.13 -10.08 3.23
C VAL A 57 1.12 -9.69 3.99
N TYR A 58 1.88 -8.76 3.44
CA TYR A 58 3.15 -8.30 4.02
C TYR A 58 3.34 -6.81 3.81
N SER A 59 4.37 -6.26 4.43
CA SER A 59 4.80 -4.89 4.19
C SER A 59 6.20 -4.85 3.61
N LYS A 60 6.50 -3.78 2.86
CA LYS A 60 7.86 -3.53 2.36
C LYS A 60 8.17 -2.06 2.19
N TRP A 61 9.44 -1.74 2.33
CA TRP A 61 9.99 -0.43 2.00
C TRP A 61 10.45 -0.36 0.55
N TYR A 62 10.23 0.79 -0.08
CA TYR A 62 10.89 1.17 -1.32
C TYR A 62 11.14 2.68 -1.31
N GLN A 63 12.40 3.09 -1.26
CA GLN A 63 12.80 4.49 -1.04
C GLN A 63 12.16 5.04 0.25
N ASN A 64 11.37 6.12 0.14
CA ASN A 64 10.63 6.73 1.24
C ASN A 64 9.18 6.24 1.36
N TYR A 65 8.81 5.19 0.63
CA TYR A 65 7.46 4.63 0.66
C TYR A 65 7.44 3.33 1.45
N PHE A 66 6.51 3.24 2.38
CA PHE A 66 6.14 2.01 3.05
C PHE A 66 4.84 1.48 2.44
N TYR A 67 4.89 0.27 1.89
CA TYR A 67 3.76 -0.37 1.24
C TYR A 67 3.19 -1.49 2.10
N LEU A 68 1.88 -1.64 2.06
CA LEU A 68 1.24 -2.91 2.34
C LEU A 68 0.92 -3.61 1.03
N CYS A 69 1.27 -4.90 0.98
CA CYS A 69 1.27 -5.73 -0.20
C CYS A 69 0.46 -6.99 0.04
N GLU A 70 -0.20 -7.41 -1.02
CA GLU A 70 -0.91 -8.67 -1.13
C GLU A 70 -0.21 -9.52 -2.18
N LYS A 71 -0.05 -10.80 -1.88
CA LYS A 71 0.44 -11.78 -2.84
C LYS A 71 -0.69 -12.71 -3.19
N PHE A 72 -0.95 -12.86 -4.48
CA PHE A 72 -1.94 -13.75 -5.03
C PHE A 72 -1.27 -14.92 -5.75
N LYS A 73 -1.96 -16.06 -5.76
CA LYS A 73 -1.62 -17.22 -6.56
C LYS A 73 -2.81 -17.62 -7.42
N SER A 74 -2.53 -18.02 -8.66
CA SER A 74 -3.51 -18.58 -9.57
C SER A 74 -3.12 -20.01 -9.93
N GLU A 75 -4.06 -20.94 -9.85
CA GLU A 75 -3.86 -22.33 -10.28
C GLU A 75 -4.83 -22.70 -11.43
N CYS A 76 -5.55 -21.71 -11.96
CA CYS A 76 -6.46 -21.91 -13.07
C CYS A 76 -5.70 -22.33 -14.35
N PRO A 77 -6.25 -23.26 -15.16
CA PRO A 77 -5.63 -23.67 -16.43
C PRO A 77 -5.37 -22.52 -17.41
N SER A 78 -6.17 -21.46 -17.36
CA SER A 78 -6.07 -20.30 -18.26
C SER A 78 -5.34 -19.09 -17.63
N ARG A 79 -4.57 -19.29 -16.56
CA ARG A 79 -3.87 -18.20 -15.87
C ARG A 79 -2.76 -17.59 -16.74
N ILE A 80 -2.57 -16.28 -16.64
CA ILE A 80 -1.50 -15.55 -17.32
C ILE A 80 -0.17 -15.70 -16.57
N VAL A 81 -0.23 -15.69 -15.23
CA VAL A 81 0.92 -15.83 -14.32
C VAL A 81 0.55 -16.71 -13.13
N ASP A 82 1.54 -17.41 -12.57
CA ASP A 82 1.36 -18.28 -11.41
C ASP A 82 1.15 -17.48 -10.12
N GLU A 83 1.95 -16.43 -9.92
CA GLU A 83 1.93 -15.59 -8.72
C GLU A 83 2.13 -14.12 -9.10
N TYR A 84 1.46 -13.22 -8.38
CA TYR A 84 1.63 -11.78 -8.54
C TYR A 84 1.46 -11.03 -7.22
N GLU A 85 2.01 -9.81 -7.15
CA GLU A 85 1.91 -8.92 -6.00
C GLU A 85 1.09 -7.68 -6.39
N GLU A 86 0.17 -7.28 -5.52
CA GLU A 86 -0.52 -5.99 -5.60
C GLU A 86 -0.26 -5.16 -4.33
N LYS A 87 -0.19 -3.85 -4.50
CA LYS A 87 0.00 -2.90 -3.39
C LYS A 87 -1.32 -2.19 -3.16
N PHE A 88 -1.85 -2.21 -1.94
CA PHE A 88 -3.14 -1.60 -1.65
C PHE A 88 -3.02 -0.32 -0.82
N VAL A 89 -2.02 -0.22 0.06
CA VAL A 89 -1.73 0.97 0.87
C VAL A 89 -0.29 1.44 0.65
N ARG A 90 -0.11 2.76 0.62
CA ARG A 90 1.19 3.43 0.57
C ARG A 90 1.24 4.55 1.59
N LEU A 91 2.19 4.45 2.51
CA LEU A 91 2.55 5.53 3.43
C LEU A 91 3.82 6.19 2.91
N THR A 92 3.73 7.46 2.54
CA THR A 92 4.89 8.23 2.06
C THR A 92 5.52 8.92 3.25
N TYR A 93 6.76 8.58 3.61
CA TYR A 93 7.46 9.24 4.70
C TYR A 93 7.75 10.70 4.35
N THR A 94 7.27 11.61 5.20
CA THR A 94 7.47 13.07 5.07
C THR A 94 8.36 13.63 6.19
N GLY A 95 9.01 12.77 6.98
CA GLY A 95 9.89 13.17 8.09
C GLY A 95 9.18 13.22 9.44
N LYS A 96 9.96 13.10 10.53
CA LYS A 96 9.51 13.21 11.93
C LYS A 96 8.30 12.32 12.26
N ASN A 97 8.31 11.07 11.81
CA ASN A 97 7.21 10.13 12.02
C ASN A 97 5.85 10.54 11.40
N LEU A 98 5.89 11.36 10.33
CA LEU A 98 4.71 11.76 9.58
C LEU A 98 4.69 11.10 8.20
N PHE A 99 3.48 10.80 7.75
CA PHE A 99 3.22 10.06 6.53
C PHE A 99 2.06 10.67 5.74
N ASP A 100 2.20 10.68 4.43
CA ASP A 100 1.04 10.85 3.54
C ASP A 100 0.44 9.48 3.24
N PHE A 101 -0.81 9.31 3.63
CA PHE A 101 -1.59 8.10 3.43
C PHE A 101 -2.19 8.09 2.02
N SER A 102 -1.85 7.08 1.24
CA SER A 102 -2.46 6.81 -0.05
C SER A 102 -2.94 5.37 -0.15
N PHE A 103 -4.00 5.14 -0.91
CA PHE A 103 -4.43 3.80 -1.29
C PHE A 103 -4.46 3.65 -2.82
N LEU A 104 -4.31 2.42 -3.30
CA LEU A 104 -4.42 2.12 -4.72
C LEU A 104 -5.89 1.86 -5.06
N ARG A 105 -6.45 2.66 -5.97
CA ARG A 105 -7.78 2.36 -6.53
C ARG A 105 -7.67 1.25 -7.56
N HIS A 106 -8.78 0.56 -7.84
CA HIS A 106 -8.90 -0.43 -8.93
C HIS A 106 -8.51 0.12 -10.32
N THR A 107 -8.42 1.44 -10.47
CA THR A 107 -7.93 2.12 -11.68
C THR A 107 -6.40 2.12 -11.81
N GLY A 108 -5.67 1.55 -10.85
CA GLY A 108 -4.20 1.56 -10.80
C GLY A 108 -3.60 2.92 -10.39
N GLN A 109 -4.43 3.87 -9.95
CA GLN A 109 -3.99 5.19 -9.51
C GLN A 109 -3.94 5.29 -7.99
N TRP A 110 -2.85 5.87 -7.48
CA TRP A 110 -2.71 6.20 -6.06
C TRP A 110 -3.53 7.42 -5.71
N HIS A 111 -4.41 7.28 -4.74
CA HIS A 111 -5.18 8.39 -4.21
C HIS A 111 -4.73 8.71 -2.80
N VAL A 112 -4.27 9.94 -2.59
CA VAL A 112 -3.96 10.48 -1.26
C VAL A 112 -5.27 10.71 -0.51
N VAL A 113 -5.41 10.08 0.66
CA VAL A 113 -6.58 10.24 1.55
C VAL A 113 -6.31 11.31 2.58
N ALA A 114 -5.12 11.30 3.17
CA ALA A 114 -4.71 12.20 4.23
C ALA A 114 -3.20 12.44 4.19
N THR A 115 -2.76 13.58 4.71
CA THR A 115 -1.35 13.98 4.72
C THR A 115 -0.90 14.26 6.15
N LYS A 116 0.40 14.09 6.43
CA LYS A 116 1.00 14.35 7.75
C LYS A 116 0.36 13.56 8.90
N LEU A 117 0.03 12.29 8.67
CA LEU A 117 -0.46 11.38 9.70
C LEU A 117 0.69 10.70 10.42
N THR A 118 0.53 10.45 11.71
CA THR A 118 1.40 9.56 12.50
C THR A 118 1.15 8.09 12.16
N MET A 119 2.06 7.20 12.57
CA MET A 119 1.86 5.73 12.40
C MET A 119 0.55 5.24 13.03
N ASN A 120 0.18 5.76 14.21
CA ASN A 120 -1.05 5.40 14.89
C ASN A 120 -2.29 5.84 14.11
N GLU A 121 -2.28 7.06 13.57
CA GLU A 121 -3.37 7.56 12.74
C GLU A 121 -3.49 6.79 11.44
N CYS A 122 -2.37 6.47 10.79
CA CYS A 122 -2.36 5.60 9.61
C CYS A 122 -2.98 4.23 9.92
N LYS A 123 -2.57 3.58 11.02
CA LYS A 123 -3.11 2.28 11.44
C LYS A 123 -4.61 2.37 11.73
N LYS A 124 -5.06 3.44 12.38
CA LYS A 124 -6.47 3.70 12.65
C LYS A 124 -7.25 3.85 11.35
N GLU A 125 -6.75 4.63 10.41
CA GLU A 125 -7.37 4.86 9.10
C GLU A 125 -7.58 3.54 8.34
N ILE A 126 -6.55 2.68 8.29
CA ILE A 126 -6.65 1.36 7.66
C ILE A 126 -7.67 0.51 8.41
N SER A 127 -7.64 0.48 9.74
CA SER A 127 -8.53 -0.37 10.54
C SER A 127 -10.00 0.05 10.46
N SER A 128 -10.27 1.35 10.32
CA SER A 128 -11.63 1.91 10.33
C SER A 128 -12.35 1.80 8.98
N ASN A 129 -11.63 1.60 7.87
CA ASN A 129 -12.22 1.58 6.54
C ASN A 129 -11.84 0.31 5.76
N GLN A 130 -12.84 -0.53 5.50
CA GLN A 130 -12.69 -1.78 4.75
C GLN A 130 -12.22 -1.58 3.30
N VAL A 131 -12.38 -0.39 2.73
CA VAL A 131 -11.84 -0.06 1.39
C VAL A 131 -10.31 -0.16 1.36
N PHE A 132 -9.65 -0.11 2.52
CA PHE A 132 -8.20 -0.26 2.64
C PHE A 132 -7.77 -1.66 3.09
N HIS A 133 -8.68 -2.63 3.08
CA HIS A 133 -8.39 -4.01 3.45
C HIS A 133 -8.17 -4.88 2.21
N PRO A 134 -7.43 -6.00 2.38
CA PRO A 134 -7.29 -6.98 1.31
C PRO A 134 -8.62 -7.51 0.79
N ILE A 135 -8.66 -7.68 -0.53
CA ILE A 135 -9.79 -8.30 -1.21
C ILE A 135 -9.52 -9.80 -1.22
N SER A 136 -10.34 -10.56 -0.47
CA SER A 136 -10.29 -12.04 -0.44
C SER A 136 -11.23 -12.66 -1.45
#